data_AF-A0A3A0EKR5-F1
#
_entry.id   AF-A0A3A0EKR5-F1
#
_cell.length_a   1.000
_cell.length_b   1.000
_cell.length_c   1.000
_cell.angle_alpha   90.00
_cell.angle_beta   90.00
_cell.angle_gamma   90.00
#
_symmetry.space_group_name_H-M   'P 1'
#
loop_
_entity.id
_entity.type
_entity.pdbx_description
1 polymer ?
#
loop_
_entity_poly.entity_id
_entity_poly.type
_entity_poly.pdbx_seq_one_letter_code
_entity_poly.pdbx_strand_id
1 'polypeptide(L)'
;MASSPRRTGRQPRVRLASVSGVLPWLLFGLGLGAGALGAETHAADATAAVRAGSVSLPPALVETLSSAGLIGRGEPVAAFDWTLETRRPMRAPRRVRERFDGGGPELPPGLSPVVHETLAPKPRPARRGISVRGLTVVHPGDTVLDVQVQGLQLPLAAGAHFRLDYEEEGSSLSQDCVAGATRAASGVHPAMPGNARTIACDGRGHYHGIPVRVGATVLYLEQLGVFLQVEQHIDTPVGRLRGSTRIIDFEMPRR
;
A
#
# COMPACT_ATOMS: atom_id res chain seq x y z
N MET A 1 42.57 40.23 -4.91
CA MET A 1 41.56 39.53 -5.74
C MET A 1 41.27 38.19 -5.10
N ALA A 2 40.00 37.96 -4.78
CA ALA A 2 39.54 36.97 -3.79
C ALA A 2 39.42 35.55 -4.37
N SER A 3 39.86 34.57 -3.58
CA SER A 3 39.68 33.14 -3.79
C SER A 3 38.25 32.72 -3.46
N SER A 4 37.60 31.94 -4.34
CA SER A 4 36.27 31.40 -4.13
C SER A 4 36.30 29.87 -4.23
N PRO A 5 35.89 29.11 -3.19
CA PRO A 5 35.82 27.66 -3.28
C PRO A 5 34.46 27.21 -3.86
N ARG A 6 34.51 26.38 -4.90
CA ARG A 6 33.35 25.69 -5.48
C ARG A 6 32.80 24.66 -4.48
N ARG A 7 31.60 24.91 -3.96
CA ARG A 7 30.79 23.92 -3.23
C ARG A 7 30.18 22.92 -4.24
N THR A 8 30.65 21.67 -4.21
CA THR A 8 29.99 20.53 -4.85
C THR A 8 28.85 20.02 -3.97
N GLY A 9 27.68 20.66 -4.08
CA GLY A 9 26.44 20.19 -3.48
C GLY A 9 25.86 19.03 -4.29
N ARG A 10 26.14 17.79 -3.88
CA ARG A 10 25.49 16.58 -4.42
C ARG A 10 24.07 16.56 -3.84
N GLN A 11 23.06 16.89 -4.65
CA GLN A 11 21.66 16.83 -4.24
C GLN A 11 21.28 15.36 -3.89
N PRO A 12 20.60 15.11 -2.76
CA PRO A 12 19.98 13.82 -2.50
C PRO A 12 18.84 13.62 -3.50
N ARG A 13 18.94 12.58 -4.33
CA ARG A 13 17.84 12.13 -5.18
C ARG A 13 16.78 11.50 -4.28
N VAL A 14 15.73 12.26 -3.97
CA VAL A 14 14.48 11.72 -3.44
C VAL A 14 13.90 10.81 -4.53
N ARG A 15 13.93 9.50 -4.33
CA ARG A 15 13.26 8.54 -5.20
C ARG A 15 11.84 8.37 -4.69
N LEU A 16 10.88 8.61 -5.57
CA LEU A 16 9.45 8.37 -5.34
C LEU A 16 9.22 6.93 -4.86
N ALA A 17 8.60 6.78 -3.69
CA ALA A 17 8.08 5.52 -3.22
C ALA A 17 6.98 5.06 -4.17
N SER A 18 7.06 3.82 -4.63
CA SER A 18 6.07 3.23 -5.54
C SER A 18 4.87 2.72 -4.72
N VAL A 19 3.96 3.61 -4.33
CA VAL A 19 2.71 3.28 -3.62
C VAL A 19 1.86 2.34 -4.49
N SER A 20 1.88 1.05 -4.19
CA SER A 20 1.09 0.03 -4.93
C SER A 20 -0.17 -0.43 -4.20
N GLY A 21 -0.44 0.09 -3.00
CA GLY A 21 -1.63 -0.24 -2.21
C GLY A 21 -2.34 1.02 -1.73
N VAL A 22 -3.67 1.00 -1.80
CA VAL A 22 -4.65 1.86 -1.10
C VAL A 22 -4.70 3.37 -1.40
N LEU A 23 -3.70 4.03 -2.00
CA LEU A 23 -3.87 5.43 -2.47
C LEU A 23 -3.23 5.86 -3.82
N PRO A 24 -3.29 5.10 -4.94
CA PRO A 24 -2.66 5.54 -6.18
C PRO A 24 -3.66 6.19 -7.16
N TRP A 25 -4.51 7.11 -6.71
CA TRP A 25 -5.51 7.76 -7.58
C TRP A 25 -5.19 9.21 -7.94
N LEU A 26 -4.12 9.77 -7.41
CA LEU A 26 -3.73 11.16 -7.67
C LEU A 26 -2.63 11.27 -8.76
N LEU A 27 -2.41 10.23 -9.56
CA LEU A 27 -1.48 10.31 -10.70
C LEU A 27 -2.21 10.13 -12.03
N PHE A 28 -2.51 11.27 -12.67
CA PHE A 28 -2.96 11.38 -14.06
C PHE A 28 -2.23 12.53 -14.76
N GLY A 29 -1.37 12.22 -15.76
CA GLY A 29 -1.07 13.14 -16.87
C GLY A 29 0.38 13.22 -17.42
N LEU A 30 0.70 12.40 -18.43
CA LEU A 30 1.41 12.70 -19.71
C LEU A 30 2.93 13.07 -19.82
N GLY A 31 3.64 12.27 -20.66
CA GLY A 31 4.78 12.64 -21.54
C GLY A 31 6.17 12.70 -20.88
N LEU A 32 7.31 12.25 -21.43
CA LEU A 32 7.77 11.95 -22.80
C LEU A 32 9.00 11.01 -22.73
N GLY A 33 9.27 10.27 -23.80
CA GLY A 33 10.35 9.28 -23.89
C GLY A 33 11.72 9.83 -24.33
N ALA A 34 12.75 9.07 -23.99
CA ALA A 34 14.05 8.85 -24.65
C ALA A 34 14.70 7.69 -23.85
N GLY A 35 15.31 6.64 -24.38
CA GLY A 35 16.07 6.49 -25.61
C GLY A 35 17.41 5.83 -25.26
N ALA A 36 17.39 4.50 -25.15
CA ALA A 36 18.43 3.50 -25.48
C ALA A 36 19.80 3.39 -24.74
N LEU A 37 20.26 2.11 -24.74
CA LEU A 37 21.62 1.53 -24.71
C LEU A 37 22.25 1.17 -23.36
N GLY A 38 22.54 -0.13 -23.17
CA GLY A 38 23.59 -0.58 -22.25
C GLY A 38 23.50 -2.02 -21.74
N ALA A 39 24.18 -2.92 -22.46
CA ALA A 39 25.00 -4.04 -21.95
C ALA A 39 24.35 -5.29 -21.33
N GLU A 40 24.90 -6.41 -21.80
CA GLU A 40 24.63 -7.81 -21.51
C GLU A 40 25.22 -8.28 -20.16
N THR A 41 24.94 -9.56 -19.85
CA THR A 41 25.66 -10.45 -18.91
C THR A 41 25.47 -10.24 -17.41
N HIS A 42 24.51 -10.95 -16.81
CA HIS A 42 24.76 -12.17 -16.02
C HIS A 42 23.43 -12.72 -15.50
N ALA A 43 22.76 -13.48 -16.35
CA ALA A 43 21.56 -14.25 -16.01
C ALA A 43 21.98 -15.68 -15.68
N ALA A 44 22.42 -15.91 -14.43
CA ALA A 44 22.42 -17.22 -13.74
C ALA A 44 23.21 -17.07 -12.43
N ASP A 45 22.62 -16.43 -11.42
CA ASP A 45 22.92 -16.68 -9.99
C ASP A 45 22.11 -15.80 -9.03
N ALA A 46 21.41 -14.79 -9.54
CA ALA A 46 20.56 -13.91 -8.74
C ALA A 46 19.29 -14.59 -8.17
N THR A 47 18.98 -15.83 -8.58
CA THR A 47 17.78 -16.57 -8.17
C THR A 47 17.97 -17.41 -6.91
N ALA A 48 19.19 -17.56 -6.39
CA ALA A 48 19.47 -18.38 -5.19
C ALA A 48 19.92 -17.56 -3.95
N ALA A 49 20.33 -16.30 -4.11
CA ALA A 49 20.97 -15.50 -3.05
C ALA A 49 20.07 -14.49 -2.32
N VAL A 50 18.74 -14.62 -2.42
CA VAL A 50 17.79 -13.91 -1.52
C VAL A 50 16.74 -14.89 -0.99
N ARG A 51 17.21 -15.98 -0.36
CA ARG A 51 16.46 -16.57 0.75
C ARG A 51 16.44 -15.52 1.84
N ALA A 52 15.27 -14.91 2.10
CA ALA A 52 14.99 -14.07 3.27
C ALA A 52 16.23 -13.34 3.81
N GLY A 53 16.89 -12.54 2.97
CA GLY A 53 17.86 -11.57 3.49
C GLY A 53 17.01 -10.55 4.23
N SER A 54 17.24 -10.39 5.52
CA SER A 54 16.59 -9.41 6.38
C SER A 54 16.58 -8.04 5.69
N VAL A 55 15.47 -7.74 5.00
CA VAL A 55 15.25 -6.43 4.40
C VAL A 55 15.00 -5.50 5.57
N SER A 56 16.09 -4.92 6.07
CA SER A 56 16.04 -3.96 7.16
C SER A 56 15.51 -2.64 6.61
N LEU A 57 14.33 -2.24 7.07
CA LEU A 57 13.78 -0.92 6.77
C LEU A 57 14.60 0.15 7.53
N PRO A 58 14.74 1.36 6.97
CA PRO A 58 15.41 2.44 7.68
C PRO A 58 14.77 2.67 9.07
N PRO A 59 15.56 2.86 10.15
CA PRO A 59 15.02 2.98 11.50
C PRO A 59 13.96 4.07 11.67
N ALA A 60 14.13 5.22 10.99
CA ALA A 60 13.15 6.32 11.00
C ALA A 60 11.79 5.91 10.42
N LEU A 61 11.79 5.05 9.40
CA LEU A 61 10.56 4.52 8.81
C LEU A 61 9.87 3.55 9.78
N VAL A 62 10.65 2.69 10.45
CA VAL A 62 10.13 1.77 11.48
C VAL A 62 9.50 2.55 12.64
N GLU A 63 10.15 3.62 13.10
CA GLU A 63 9.61 4.49 14.16
C GLU A 63 8.30 5.15 13.73
N THR A 64 8.24 5.67 12.50
CA THR A 64 7.02 6.26 11.92
C THR A 64 5.89 5.24 11.83
N LEU A 65 6.17 4.03 11.36
CA LEU A 65 5.19 2.95 11.29
C LEU A 65 4.70 2.51 12.68
N SER A 66 5.59 2.49 13.67
CA SER A 66 5.29 2.12 15.04
C SER A 66 4.42 3.17 15.72
N SER A 67 4.77 4.46 15.58
CA SER A 67 3.98 5.57 16.13
C SER A 67 2.60 5.70 15.49
N ALA A 68 2.50 5.34 14.20
CA ALA A 68 1.26 5.22 13.45
C ALA A 68 0.38 4.03 13.88
N GLY A 69 0.86 3.15 14.77
CA GLY A 69 0.14 1.94 15.19
C GLY A 69 0.03 0.86 14.10
N LEU A 70 0.77 1.02 12.99
CA LEU A 70 0.75 0.09 11.86
C LEU A 70 1.62 -1.14 12.12
N ILE A 71 2.64 -1.03 12.97
CA ILE A 71 3.50 -2.15 13.36
C ILE A 71 3.75 -2.22 14.87
N GLY A 72 4.32 -3.34 15.32
CA GLY A 72 4.78 -3.53 16.70
C GLY A 72 3.70 -4.07 17.63
N ARG A 73 2.64 -3.30 17.89
CA ARG A 73 1.48 -3.77 18.68
C ARG A 73 0.43 -4.39 17.77
N GLY A 74 -0.10 -5.55 18.18
CA GLY A 74 -1.20 -6.23 17.47
C GLY A 74 -0.76 -7.50 16.72
N GLU A 75 -1.65 -7.97 15.85
CA GLU A 75 -1.58 -9.30 15.26
C GLU A 75 -0.56 -9.38 14.13
N PRO A 76 0.17 -10.51 13.99
CA PRO A 76 1.03 -10.74 12.85
C PRO A 76 0.22 -10.84 11.56
N VAL A 77 0.87 -10.60 10.42
CA VAL A 77 0.26 -10.84 9.11
C VAL A 77 0.33 -12.33 8.82
N ALA A 78 -0.77 -12.96 8.41
CA ALA A 78 -0.77 -14.35 7.99
C ALA A 78 -0.15 -14.50 6.59
N ALA A 79 0.37 -15.69 6.29
CA ALA A 79 0.73 -16.05 4.93
C ALA A 79 -0.53 -16.43 4.14
N PHE A 80 -0.67 -15.93 2.91
CA PHE A 80 -1.78 -16.21 1.98
C PHE A 80 -1.46 -15.72 0.56
N ASP A 81 -2.21 -16.21 -0.42
CA ASP A 81 -2.25 -15.68 -1.80
C ASP A 81 -3.66 -15.13 -2.06
N TRP A 82 -3.74 -14.00 -2.75
CA TRP A 82 -4.98 -13.56 -3.34
C TRP A 82 -4.81 -12.98 -4.73
N THR A 83 -5.90 -13.02 -5.49
CA THR A 83 -6.03 -12.21 -6.70
C THR A 83 -7.10 -11.14 -6.49
N LEU A 84 -6.71 -9.89 -6.71
CA LEU A 84 -7.57 -8.72 -6.63
C LEU A 84 -7.97 -8.28 -8.04
N GLU A 85 -9.25 -7.95 -8.23
CA GLU A 85 -9.71 -7.18 -9.38
C GLU A 85 -10.12 -5.78 -8.93
N THR A 86 -9.45 -4.76 -9.44
CA THR A 86 -9.77 -3.36 -9.20
C THR A 86 -10.45 -2.76 -10.42
N ARG A 87 -11.60 -2.12 -10.22
CA ARG A 87 -12.34 -1.38 -11.24
C ARG A 87 -12.21 0.11 -10.98
N ARG A 88 -11.90 0.86 -12.05
CA ARG A 88 -11.83 2.33 -12.01
C ARG A 88 -12.68 2.91 -13.14
N PRO A 89 -13.23 4.14 -13.00
CA PRO A 89 -13.99 4.78 -14.07
C PRO A 89 -13.12 4.94 -15.32
N MET A 90 -13.71 4.68 -16.48
CA MET A 90 -13.05 4.88 -17.79
C MET A 90 -11.71 4.13 -17.95
N ARG A 91 -11.51 3.02 -17.23
CA ARG A 91 -10.31 2.18 -17.30
C ARG A 91 -10.71 0.71 -17.34
N ALA A 92 -9.93 -0.09 -18.06
CA ALA A 92 -10.08 -1.54 -18.00
C ALA A 92 -9.82 -2.05 -16.57
N PRO A 93 -10.54 -3.09 -16.10
CA PRO A 93 -10.26 -3.72 -14.82
C PRO A 93 -8.80 -4.16 -14.72
N ARG A 94 -8.16 -3.84 -13.60
CA ARG A 94 -6.80 -4.29 -13.28
C ARG A 94 -6.90 -5.57 -12.46
N ARG A 95 -6.12 -6.58 -12.81
CA ARG A 95 -5.96 -7.78 -11.99
C ARG A 95 -4.54 -7.87 -11.44
N VAL A 96 -4.45 -8.13 -10.16
CA VAL A 96 -3.19 -8.24 -9.43
C VAL A 96 -3.22 -9.50 -8.60
N ARG A 97 -2.14 -10.26 -8.62
CA ARG A 97 -1.89 -11.34 -7.67
C ARG A 97 -0.89 -10.85 -6.62
N GLU A 98 -1.18 -11.11 -5.36
CA GLU A 98 -0.27 -10.81 -4.26
C GLU A 98 -0.09 -12.04 -3.38
N ARG A 99 1.16 -12.39 -3.12
CA ARG A 99 1.55 -13.51 -2.25
C ARG A 99 2.23 -12.96 -1.02
N PHE A 100 1.62 -13.13 0.13
CA PHE A 100 2.12 -12.73 1.44
C PHE A 100 2.82 -13.92 2.08
N ASP A 101 4.09 -13.75 2.45
CA ASP A 101 4.87 -14.79 3.14
C ASP A 101 4.57 -14.83 4.65
N GLY A 102 3.78 -13.89 5.16
CA GLY A 102 3.44 -13.73 6.57
C GLY A 102 4.51 -13.02 7.39
N GLY A 103 4.17 -12.71 8.64
CA GLY A 103 5.11 -12.18 9.63
C GLY A 103 6.09 -13.26 10.10
N GLY A 104 7.38 -12.94 10.11
CA GLY A 104 8.44 -13.79 10.67
C GLY A 104 9.08 -13.15 11.92
N PRO A 105 9.90 -13.91 12.68
CA PRO A 105 10.54 -13.39 13.91
C PRO A 105 11.49 -12.22 13.66
N GLU A 106 11.95 -12.04 12.42
CA GLU A 106 12.86 -10.97 12.02
C GLU A 106 12.15 -9.66 11.64
N LEU A 107 10.81 -9.65 11.58
CA LEU A 107 10.03 -8.48 11.20
C LEU A 107 9.10 -8.05 12.33
N PRO A 108 8.99 -6.73 12.60
CA PRO A 108 7.95 -6.21 13.46
C PRO A 108 6.55 -6.72 13.05
N PRO A 109 5.69 -7.11 14.01
CA PRO A 109 4.30 -7.49 13.72
C PRO A 109 3.60 -6.42 12.89
N GLY A 110 2.83 -6.83 11.87
CA GLY A 110 2.21 -5.94 10.90
C GLY A 110 2.98 -5.81 9.58
N LEU A 111 4.23 -6.26 9.52
CA LEU A 111 4.98 -6.39 8.28
C LEU A 111 4.91 -7.82 7.72
N SER A 112 4.92 -7.93 6.39
CA SER A 112 5.04 -9.20 5.68
C SER A 112 5.81 -8.99 4.39
N PRO A 113 6.78 -9.86 4.04
CA PRO A 113 7.26 -9.93 2.67
C PRO A 113 6.08 -10.21 1.74
N VAL A 114 6.07 -9.54 0.58
CA VAL A 114 5.02 -9.68 -0.41
C VAL A 114 5.61 -9.75 -1.82
N VAL A 115 5.03 -10.62 -2.65
CA VAL A 115 5.27 -10.66 -4.09
C VAL A 115 4.03 -10.12 -4.80
N HIS A 116 4.18 -9.01 -5.51
CA HIS A 116 3.10 -8.36 -6.26
C HIS A 116 3.29 -8.57 -7.77
N GLU A 117 2.25 -9.02 -8.45
CA GLU A 117 2.27 -9.31 -9.88
C GLU A 117 1.02 -8.73 -10.55
N THR A 118 1.20 -7.90 -11.58
CA THR A 118 0.04 -7.43 -12.37
C THR A 118 -0.25 -8.45 -13.46
N LEU A 119 -1.46 -9.00 -13.47
CA LEU A 119 -1.91 -10.01 -14.44
C LEU A 119 -2.62 -9.37 -15.64
N ALA A 120 -3.37 -8.30 -15.41
CA ALA A 120 -4.13 -7.60 -16.44
C ALA A 120 -4.23 -6.10 -16.12
N PRO A 121 -4.41 -5.21 -17.12
CA PRO A 121 -4.59 -5.50 -18.56
C PRO A 121 -3.29 -5.80 -19.31
N LYS A 122 -2.15 -5.35 -18.79
CA LYS A 122 -0.82 -5.69 -19.32
C LYS A 122 -0.03 -6.41 -18.23
N PRO A 123 0.32 -7.70 -18.42
CA PRO A 123 1.13 -8.43 -17.47
C PRO A 123 2.43 -7.70 -17.16
N ARG A 124 2.81 -7.68 -15.88
CA ARG A 124 4.11 -7.15 -15.43
C ARG A 124 4.80 -8.20 -14.55
N PRO A 125 6.13 -8.29 -14.61
CA PRO A 125 6.86 -9.25 -13.80
C PRO A 125 6.62 -9.01 -12.31
N ALA A 126 6.68 -10.11 -11.55
CA ALA A 126 6.55 -10.11 -10.12
C ALA A 126 7.60 -9.19 -9.46
N ARG A 127 7.18 -8.41 -8.48
CA ARG A 127 8.02 -7.50 -7.70
C ARG A 127 7.93 -7.87 -6.23
N ARG A 128 9.09 -7.89 -5.56
CA ARG A 128 9.18 -8.15 -4.13
C ARG A 128 9.24 -6.84 -3.37
N GLY A 129 8.61 -6.81 -2.20
CA GLY A 129 8.70 -5.71 -1.23
C GLY A 129 8.25 -6.17 0.15
N ILE A 130 8.15 -5.22 1.07
CA ILE A 130 7.60 -5.46 2.41
C ILE A 130 6.25 -4.75 2.48
N SER A 131 5.17 -5.53 2.61
CA SER A 131 3.85 -4.98 2.86
C SER A 131 3.71 -4.52 4.30
N VAL A 132 3.12 -3.34 4.47
CA VAL A 132 2.64 -2.83 5.76
C VAL A 132 1.15 -3.12 5.84
N ARG A 133 0.77 -4.23 6.48
CA ARG A 133 -0.61 -4.69 6.69
C ARG A 133 -1.52 -4.63 5.44
N GLY A 134 -0.99 -4.86 4.24
CA GLY A 134 -1.75 -4.76 2.99
C GLY A 134 -2.12 -3.34 2.54
N LEU A 135 -1.79 -2.31 3.33
CA LEU A 135 -2.08 -0.92 3.00
C LEU A 135 -1.11 -0.37 1.96
N THR A 136 0.18 -0.62 2.14
CA THR A 136 1.23 -0.17 1.23
C THR A 136 2.36 -1.18 1.16
N VAL A 137 3.24 -1.01 0.18
CA VAL A 137 4.45 -1.81 0.00
C VAL A 137 5.64 -0.86 0.05
N VAL A 138 6.51 -1.08 1.02
CA VAL A 138 7.77 -0.34 1.19
C VAL A 138 8.95 -1.18 0.69
N HIS A 139 9.97 -0.49 0.23
CA HIS A 139 11.21 -1.05 -0.30
C HIS A 139 12.39 -0.56 0.55
N PRO A 140 13.54 -1.25 0.55
CA PRO A 140 14.68 -0.88 1.38
C PRO A 140 15.21 0.56 1.19
N GLY A 141 14.91 1.18 0.04
CA GLY A 141 15.31 2.56 -0.26
C GLY A 141 14.32 3.64 0.17
N ASP A 142 13.14 3.24 0.66
CA ASP A 142 12.08 4.18 1.03
C ASP A 142 12.38 4.78 2.40
N THR A 143 12.36 6.11 2.51
CA THR A 143 12.72 6.84 3.75
C THR A 143 11.55 7.55 4.39
N VAL A 144 10.43 7.71 3.68
CA VAL A 144 9.23 8.44 4.11
C VAL A 144 7.98 7.69 3.61
N LEU A 145 6.89 7.80 4.37
CA LEU A 145 5.56 7.39 3.91
C LEU A 145 4.78 8.63 3.48
N ASP A 146 4.10 8.53 2.35
CA ASP A 146 3.21 9.60 1.88
C ASP A 146 1.89 9.66 2.68
N VAL A 147 1.67 8.70 3.59
CA VAL A 147 0.49 8.59 4.45
C VAL A 147 0.91 8.59 5.91
N GLN A 148 0.34 9.51 6.69
CA GLN A 148 0.39 9.53 8.14
C GLN A 148 -0.90 8.92 8.69
N VAL A 149 -0.77 8.13 9.75
CA VAL A 149 -1.91 7.53 10.46
C VAL A 149 -1.88 7.98 11.91
N GLN A 150 -3.01 8.44 12.41
CA GLN A 150 -3.13 8.97 13.77
C GLN A 150 -4.23 8.26 14.53
N GLY A 151 -3.93 7.80 15.74
CA GLY A 151 -4.90 7.17 16.63
C GLY A 151 -5.28 5.73 16.29
N LEU A 152 -4.66 5.11 15.28
CA LEU A 152 -4.87 3.69 15.00
C LEU A 152 -4.31 2.82 16.13
N GLN A 153 -5.15 1.93 16.65
CA GLN A 153 -4.78 0.95 17.66
C GLN A 153 -5.28 -0.43 17.26
N LEU A 154 -4.43 -1.43 17.40
CA LEU A 154 -4.75 -2.82 17.09
C LEU A 154 -4.64 -3.70 18.36
N PRO A 155 -5.54 -4.67 18.57
CA PRO A 155 -6.65 -5.07 17.69
C PRO A 155 -7.74 -3.99 17.59
N LEU A 156 -8.33 -3.85 16.41
CA LEU A 156 -9.26 -2.75 16.12
C LEU A 156 -10.62 -3.00 16.79
N ALA A 157 -10.96 -2.19 17.78
CA ALA A 157 -12.25 -2.27 18.47
C ALA A 157 -13.39 -1.69 17.63
N ALA A 158 -14.63 -2.13 17.89
CA ALA A 158 -15.82 -1.49 17.33
C ALA A 158 -15.92 -0.03 17.81
N GLY A 159 -16.24 0.89 16.91
CA GLY A 159 -16.29 2.32 17.20
C GLY A 159 -14.93 2.99 17.36
N ALA A 160 -13.82 2.29 17.10
CA ALA A 160 -12.50 2.91 17.11
C ALA A 160 -12.41 3.99 16.01
N HIS A 161 -11.85 5.15 16.36
CA HIS A 161 -11.63 6.27 15.46
C HIS A 161 -10.14 6.45 15.19
N PHE A 162 -9.80 6.70 13.93
CA PHE A 162 -8.43 7.04 13.54
C PHE A 162 -8.47 7.93 12.30
N ARG A 163 -7.37 8.65 12.03
CA ARG A 163 -7.25 9.57 10.90
C ARG A 163 -6.15 9.14 9.96
N LEU A 164 -6.38 9.32 8.67
CA LEU A 164 -5.42 9.15 7.59
C LEU A 164 -5.17 10.51 6.95
N ASP A 165 -3.92 10.94 6.93
CA ASP A 165 -3.49 12.17 6.27
C ASP A 165 -2.49 11.80 5.18
N TYR A 166 -2.77 12.18 3.94
CA TYR A 166 -1.92 11.97 2.77
C TYR A 166 -1.49 13.32 2.20
N GLU A 167 -0.21 13.43 1.88
CA GLU A 167 0.38 14.62 1.26
C GLU A 167 1.44 14.22 0.25
N GLU A 168 1.25 14.66 -0.99
CA GLU A 168 2.22 14.56 -2.08
C GLU A 168 2.24 15.90 -2.84
N GLU A 169 3.26 16.14 -3.67
CA GLU A 169 3.35 17.35 -4.47
C GLU A 169 2.05 17.62 -5.27
N GLY A 170 1.39 18.73 -4.93
CA GLY A 170 0.14 19.16 -5.56
C GLY A 170 -1.12 18.44 -5.09
N SER A 171 -1.04 17.53 -4.11
CA SER A 171 -2.21 16.80 -3.61
C SER A 171 -2.19 16.60 -2.10
N SER A 172 -3.32 16.82 -1.45
CA SER A 172 -3.48 16.52 -0.02
C SER A 172 -4.85 15.95 0.27
N LEU A 173 -4.93 15.08 1.27
CA LEU A 173 -6.16 14.43 1.65
C LEU A 173 -6.14 14.10 3.14
N SER A 174 -7.20 14.45 3.85
CA SER A 174 -7.41 14.06 5.25
C SER A 174 -8.73 13.30 5.35
N GLN A 175 -8.70 12.11 5.95
CA GLN A 175 -9.86 11.23 6.12
C GLN A 175 -9.99 10.77 7.58
N ASP A 176 -11.18 10.93 8.13
CA ASP A 176 -11.56 10.37 9.41
C ASP A 176 -12.19 9.00 9.18
N CYS A 177 -11.69 7.98 9.88
CA CYS A 177 -12.11 6.60 9.76
C CYS A 177 -12.76 6.11 11.05
N VAL A 178 -13.84 5.36 10.92
CA VAL A 178 -14.58 4.74 12.03
C VAL A 178 -14.72 3.24 11.79
N ALA A 179 -14.25 2.46 12.75
CA ALA A 179 -14.38 1.02 12.75
C ALA A 179 -15.82 0.61 13.08
N GLY A 180 -16.44 -0.12 12.17
CA GLY A 180 -17.81 -0.59 12.26
C GLY A 180 -17.93 -2.01 12.81
N ALA A 181 -19.02 -2.66 12.38
CA ALA A 181 -19.36 -4.02 12.77
C ALA A 181 -18.39 -5.07 12.18
N THR A 182 -18.28 -6.18 12.88
CA THR A 182 -17.60 -7.38 12.39
C THR A 182 -18.60 -8.25 11.62
N ARG A 183 -18.13 -8.86 10.53
CA ARG A 183 -18.84 -9.86 9.74
C ARG A 183 -17.94 -11.04 9.43
N ALA A 184 -18.51 -12.17 9.03
CA ALA A 184 -17.72 -13.30 8.56
C ALA A 184 -16.91 -12.92 7.30
N ALA A 185 -15.63 -13.24 7.30
CA ALA A 185 -14.74 -12.98 6.16
C ALA A 185 -15.11 -13.82 4.93
N SER A 186 -15.82 -14.93 5.13
CA SER A 186 -16.44 -15.73 4.06
C SER A 186 -17.43 -14.93 3.19
N GLY A 187 -17.98 -13.83 3.70
CA GLY A 187 -18.79 -12.89 2.93
C GLY A 187 -17.98 -12.00 1.98
N VAL A 188 -16.65 -11.95 2.13
CA VAL A 188 -15.72 -11.29 1.21
C VAL A 188 -15.26 -12.26 0.13
N HIS A 189 -14.86 -13.46 0.53
CA HIS A 189 -14.54 -14.58 -0.36
C HIS A 189 -14.80 -15.91 0.37
N PRO A 190 -15.47 -16.93 -0.23
CA PRO A 190 -15.89 -18.13 0.50
C PRO A 190 -14.77 -18.89 1.22
N ALA A 191 -13.56 -18.90 0.65
CA ALA A 191 -12.39 -19.58 1.22
C ALA A 191 -11.68 -18.78 2.34
N MET A 192 -12.12 -17.55 2.62
CA MET A 192 -11.45 -16.67 3.57
C MET A 192 -11.81 -17.03 5.02
N PRO A 193 -10.82 -17.26 5.90
CA PRO A 193 -11.08 -17.64 7.28
C PRO A 193 -11.50 -16.44 8.14
N GLY A 194 -12.34 -16.72 9.14
CA GLY A 194 -12.56 -15.82 10.25
C GLY A 194 -13.45 -14.61 9.96
N ASN A 195 -13.02 -13.43 10.39
CA ASN A 195 -13.81 -12.21 10.52
C ASN A 195 -13.19 -11.03 9.76
N ALA A 196 -14.06 -10.17 9.26
CA ALA A 196 -13.73 -8.90 8.66
C ALA A 196 -14.45 -7.78 9.41
N ARG A 197 -13.72 -6.76 9.86
CA ARG A 197 -14.30 -5.53 10.40
C ARG A 197 -14.43 -4.49 9.29
N THR A 198 -15.61 -3.92 9.14
CA THR A 198 -15.80 -2.79 8.21
C THR A 198 -15.25 -1.51 8.81
N ILE A 199 -14.73 -0.63 7.97
CA ILE A 199 -14.24 0.68 8.34
C ILE A 199 -14.77 1.66 7.29
N ALA A 200 -15.51 2.65 7.75
CA ALA A 200 -15.94 3.76 6.90
C ALA A 200 -14.97 4.92 7.09
N CYS A 201 -14.44 5.45 5.99
CA CYS A 201 -13.57 6.61 5.99
C CYS A 201 -14.19 7.70 5.13
N ASP A 202 -14.28 8.91 5.65
CA ASP A 202 -14.77 10.07 4.92
C ASP A 202 -13.81 11.23 5.10
N GLY A 203 -13.64 12.04 4.06
CA GLY A 203 -12.61 13.05 4.08
C GLY A 203 -12.70 14.09 2.99
N ARG A 204 -11.73 14.99 3.02
CA ARG A 204 -11.63 16.12 2.11
C ARG A 204 -10.17 16.47 1.84
N GLY A 205 -9.94 17.12 0.71
CA GLY A 205 -8.60 17.47 0.30
C GLY A 205 -8.56 18.29 -0.97
N HIS A 206 -7.38 18.31 -1.58
CA HIS A 206 -7.15 18.95 -2.86
C HIS A 206 -6.38 18.01 -3.78
N TYR A 207 -6.72 18.05 -5.06
CA TYR A 207 -6.01 17.37 -6.11
C TYR A 207 -5.61 18.35 -7.21
N HIS A 208 -4.32 18.65 -7.35
CA HIS A 208 -3.79 19.69 -8.23
C HIS A 208 -4.57 21.01 -8.13
N GLY A 209 -4.86 21.44 -6.90
CA GLY A 209 -5.64 22.65 -6.61
C GLY A 209 -7.16 22.51 -6.70
N ILE A 210 -7.68 21.36 -7.15
CA ILE A 210 -9.13 21.10 -7.22
C ILE A 210 -9.60 20.57 -5.86
N PRO A 211 -10.57 21.20 -5.18
CA PRO A 211 -11.11 20.68 -3.93
C PRO A 211 -11.89 19.39 -4.20
N VAL A 212 -11.67 18.40 -3.35
CA VAL A 212 -12.32 17.09 -3.45
C VAL A 212 -12.88 16.64 -2.12
N ARG A 213 -13.98 15.87 -2.17
CA ARG A 213 -14.44 15.05 -1.05
C ARG A 213 -14.24 13.59 -1.39
N VAL A 214 -13.87 12.78 -0.42
CA VAL A 214 -13.64 11.36 -0.62
C VAL A 214 -14.37 10.56 0.42
N GLY A 215 -14.77 9.36 0.04
CA GLY A 215 -15.18 8.34 1.00
C GLY A 215 -14.71 6.98 0.56
N ALA A 216 -14.37 6.13 1.53
CA ALA A 216 -13.87 4.79 1.30
C ALA A 216 -14.48 3.80 2.29
N THR A 217 -14.67 2.57 1.82
CA THR A 217 -14.94 1.42 2.68
C THR A 217 -13.70 0.54 2.68
N VAL A 218 -13.15 0.32 3.86
CA VAL A 218 -12.00 -0.56 4.10
C VAL A 218 -12.47 -1.74 4.94
N LEU A 219 -11.87 -2.90 4.72
CA LEU A 219 -12.03 -4.07 5.56
C LEU A 219 -10.72 -4.31 6.30
N TYR A 220 -10.79 -4.55 7.60
CA TYR A 220 -9.70 -5.18 8.34
C TYR A 220 -10.01 -6.67 8.48
N LEU A 221 -9.19 -7.51 7.86
CA LEU A 221 -9.32 -8.97 7.87
C LEU A 221 -8.55 -9.50 9.06
N GLU A 222 -9.25 -9.75 10.18
CA GLU A 222 -8.65 -9.95 11.50
C GLU A 222 -7.64 -11.12 11.47
N GLN A 223 -8.04 -12.29 10.98
CA GLN A 223 -7.15 -13.48 10.92
C GLN A 223 -5.98 -13.35 9.94
N LEU A 224 -6.06 -12.44 8.98
CA LEU A 224 -4.95 -12.16 8.06
C LEU A 224 -4.05 -11.03 8.54
N GLY A 225 -4.52 -10.20 9.47
CA GLY A 225 -3.80 -9.04 9.98
C GLY A 225 -3.63 -7.90 8.97
N VAL A 226 -4.43 -7.86 7.90
CA VAL A 226 -4.32 -6.90 6.79
C VAL A 226 -5.58 -6.09 6.54
N PHE A 227 -5.41 -4.90 5.98
CA PHE A 227 -6.47 -4.05 5.48
C PHE A 227 -6.65 -4.21 3.97
N LEU A 228 -7.89 -4.10 3.51
CA LEU A 228 -8.25 -4.09 2.10
C LEU A 228 -9.28 -3.00 1.85
N GLN A 229 -8.94 -2.01 1.02
CA GLN A 229 -9.93 -1.06 0.54
C GLN A 229 -10.79 -1.69 -0.54
N VAL A 230 -12.10 -1.82 -0.29
CA VAL A 230 -13.04 -2.50 -1.19
C VAL A 230 -13.86 -1.53 -2.03
N GLU A 231 -14.11 -0.33 -1.52
CA GLU A 231 -14.82 0.72 -2.25
C GLU A 231 -14.19 2.07 -1.97
N GLN A 232 -14.24 2.96 -2.96
CA GLN A 232 -13.89 4.35 -2.81
C GLN A 232 -14.71 5.22 -3.77
N HIS A 233 -14.94 6.47 -3.38
CA HIS A 233 -15.44 7.50 -4.27
C HIS A 233 -14.71 8.81 -4.03
N ILE A 234 -14.64 9.61 -5.08
CA ILE A 234 -14.15 10.98 -5.05
C ILE A 234 -15.16 11.88 -5.74
N ASP A 235 -15.57 12.92 -5.04
CA ASP A 235 -16.48 13.96 -5.49
C ASP A 235 -15.67 15.19 -5.84
N THR A 236 -15.81 15.60 -7.10
CA THR A 236 -15.20 16.79 -7.67
C THR A 236 -16.31 17.74 -8.13
N PRO A 237 -16.00 19.01 -8.43
CA PRO A 237 -16.98 19.92 -9.01
C PRO A 237 -17.61 19.42 -10.33
N VAL A 238 -16.91 18.54 -11.06
CA VAL A 238 -17.36 18.00 -12.35
C VAL A 238 -18.09 16.66 -12.24
N GLY A 239 -18.18 16.08 -11.04
CA GLY A 239 -18.92 14.85 -10.79
C GLY A 239 -18.25 13.88 -9.81
N ARG A 240 -18.89 12.72 -9.64
CA ARG A 240 -18.47 11.63 -8.76
C ARG A 240 -17.80 10.51 -9.54
N LEU A 241 -16.60 10.13 -9.11
CA LEU A 241 -15.86 8.97 -9.62
C LEU A 241 -15.88 7.87 -8.56
N ARG A 242 -16.12 6.62 -8.97
CA ARG A 242 -16.18 5.46 -8.06
C ARG A 242 -15.20 4.37 -8.46
N GLY A 243 -14.50 3.82 -7.48
CA GLY A 243 -13.62 2.67 -7.63
C GLY A 243 -14.02 1.54 -6.70
N SER A 244 -13.70 0.32 -7.09
CA SER A 244 -13.88 -0.85 -6.23
C SER A 244 -12.77 -1.86 -6.41
N THR A 245 -12.55 -2.66 -5.37
CA THR A 245 -11.63 -3.79 -5.36
C THR A 245 -12.36 -5.00 -4.81
N ARG A 246 -12.25 -6.13 -5.50
CA ARG A 246 -12.79 -7.42 -5.06
C ARG A 246 -11.71 -8.48 -5.07
N ILE A 247 -11.79 -9.40 -4.12
CA ILE A 247 -11.01 -10.63 -4.13
C ILE A 247 -11.71 -11.59 -5.08
N ILE A 248 -11.02 -12.04 -6.12
CA ILE A 248 -11.55 -12.98 -7.11
C ILE A 248 -10.95 -14.38 -6.97
N ASP A 249 -9.86 -14.50 -6.21
CA ASP A 249 -9.22 -15.77 -5.86
C ASP A 249 -8.49 -15.60 -4.53
N PHE A 250 -8.45 -16.65 -3.71
CA PHE A 250 -7.84 -16.65 -2.38
C PHE A 250 -7.42 -18.06 -1.96
N GLU A 251 -6.18 -18.21 -1.49
CA GLU A 251 -5.65 -19.46 -0.97
C GLU A 251 -4.84 -19.23 0.32
N MET A 252 -5.08 -20.07 1.32
CA MET A 252 -4.19 -20.19 2.49
C MET A 252 -3.11 -21.23 2.19
N PRO A 253 -1.89 -21.08 2.74
CA PRO A 253 -0.88 -22.13 2.65
C PRO A 253 -1.44 -23.45 3.17
N ARG A 254 -1.25 -24.52 2.41
CA ARG A 254 -1.59 -25.86 2.85
C ARG A 254 -0.67 -26.22 4.02
N ARG A 255 -1.27 -26.56 5.16
CA ARG A 255 -0.54 -27.05 6.33
C ARG A 255 -0.07 -28.48 6.13
#